data_AF-A0A8H4VXU5-F1
#
_entry.id   AF-A0A8H4VXU5-F1
#
_cell.length_a   1.000
_cell.length_b   1.000
_cell.length_c   1.000
_cell.angle_alpha   90.00
_cell.angle_beta   90.00
_cell.angle_gamma   90.00
#
_symmetry.space_group_name_H-M   'P 1'
#
loop_
_entity.id
_entity.type
_entity.pdbx_description
1 polymer ?
#
loop_
_entity_poly.entity_id
_entity_poly.type
_entity_poly.pdbx_seq_one_letter_code
_entity_poly.pdbx_strand_id
1 'polypeptide(L)'
;MAPRTRSGRRFNSSLAPSDDSSVGNSAVLHLPDEIYLEISSHIPATPLPTDSSSDANFLKDCAARHATLAALTQTCRTLRRIFLRYLWERMEVLEGMPTENGYLPILDISAARASMNSNARIRYKVGSKRYATELIRQLEIVTVREPQLAQFVRIVNVVITDYSERSVLSEFARALSRFPNLHTLQIGAYPRERYRRNLRQIWSRF
;
A
#
# COMPACT_ATOMS: atom_id res chain seq x y z
N MET A 1 5.47 37.73 -39.79
CA MET A 1 5.83 36.30 -39.92
C MET A 1 4.53 35.49 -39.88
N ALA A 2 4.23 34.77 -40.96
CA ALA A 2 2.97 34.04 -41.14
C ALA A 2 3.03 32.60 -40.56
N PRO A 3 1.91 32.00 -40.15
CA PRO A 3 1.87 30.65 -39.60
C PRO A 3 1.91 29.59 -40.71
N ARG A 4 2.74 28.56 -40.54
CA ARG A 4 2.78 27.38 -41.43
C ARG A 4 1.67 26.40 -41.07
N THR A 5 0.75 26.19 -42.01
CA THR A 5 -0.24 25.11 -42.04
C THR A 5 0.45 23.77 -42.30
N ARG A 6 0.13 22.72 -41.53
CA ARG A 6 0.50 21.34 -41.88
C ARG A 6 -0.74 20.49 -42.11
N SER A 7 -0.99 20.34 -43.40
CA SER A 7 -1.75 19.33 -44.13
C SER A 7 -2.05 18.01 -43.40
N GLY A 8 -3.29 17.55 -43.57
CA GLY A 8 -3.79 16.27 -43.08
C GLY A 8 -3.29 15.07 -43.87
N ARG A 9 -3.31 13.91 -43.21
CA ARG A 9 -3.12 12.61 -43.85
C ARG A 9 -4.22 11.68 -43.36
N ARG A 10 -5.27 11.54 -44.18
CA ARG A 10 -6.21 10.43 -44.09
C ARG A 10 -5.49 9.18 -44.58
N PHE A 11 -5.47 8.14 -43.77
CA PHE A 11 -5.25 6.77 -44.24
C PHE A 11 -6.53 6.00 -43.96
N ASN A 12 -7.32 5.81 -45.01
CA ASN A 12 -8.27 4.71 -45.10
C ASN A 12 -7.59 3.64 -45.94
N SER A 13 -7.40 2.46 -45.35
CA SER A 13 -7.21 1.22 -46.08
C SER A 13 -7.88 0.12 -45.28
N SER A 14 -9.11 -0.18 -45.67
CA SER A 14 -9.90 -1.33 -45.26
C SER A 14 -9.50 -2.55 -46.09
N LEU A 15 -9.06 -3.63 -45.44
CA LEU A 15 -9.19 -5.02 -45.89
C LEU A 15 -8.74 -5.95 -44.75
N ALA A 16 -9.72 -6.57 -44.07
CA ALA A 16 -9.57 -7.72 -43.17
C ALA A 16 -9.50 -9.02 -44.02
N PRO A 17 -9.21 -10.23 -43.49
CA PRO A 17 -9.21 -10.65 -42.08
C PRO A 17 -8.01 -11.51 -41.64
N SER A 18 -7.72 -11.44 -40.34
CA SER A 18 -6.92 -12.45 -39.63
C SER A 18 -7.52 -12.61 -38.23
N ASP A 19 -8.66 -13.29 -38.18
CA ASP A 19 -9.21 -13.84 -36.94
C ASP A 19 -8.31 -15.01 -36.51
N ASP A 20 -7.29 -14.74 -35.69
CA ASP A 20 -6.67 -15.81 -34.88
C ASP A 20 -5.81 -15.35 -33.67
N SER A 21 -6.18 -14.27 -32.96
CA SER A 21 -5.39 -13.88 -31.75
C SER A 21 -6.10 -13.07 -30.66
N SER A 22 -7.43 -13.11 -30.54
CA SER A 22 -8.15 -12.35 -29.50
C SER A 22 -8.88 -13.18 -28.43
N VAL A 23 -8.92 -14.52 -28.56
CA VAL A 23 -9.68 -15.38 -27.64
C VAL A 23 -9.01 -15.53 -26.26
N GLY A 24 -7.69 -15.31 -26.17
CA GLY A 24 -6.92 -15.60 -24.94
C GLY A 24 -7.17 -14.66 -23.75
N ASN A 25 -7.44 -13.37 -24.00
CA ASN A 25 -7.60 -12.39 -22.91
C ASN A 25 -9.02 -12.33 -22.35
N SER A 26 -10.02 -12.77 -23.11
CA SER A 26 -11.42 -12.71 -22.66
C SER A 26 -11.71 -13.78 -21.60
N ALA A 27 -11.16 -14.98 -21.74
CA ALA A 27 -11.45 -16.11 -20.85
C ALA A 27 -11.07 -15.82 -19.38
N VAL A 28 -9.89 -15.23 -19.15
CA VAL A 28 -9.42 -14.90 -17.79
C VAL A 28 -10.22 -13.76 -17.15
N LEU A 29 -10.93 -12.95 -17.94
CA LEU A 29 -11.73 -11.81 -17.47
C LEU A 29 -13.19 -12.15 -17.17
N HIS A 30 -13.63 -13.37 -17.51
CA HIS A 30 -14.98 -13.88 -17.25
C HIS A 30 -14.98 -15.01 -16.21
N LEU A 31 -13.93 -15.10 -15.41
CA LEU A 31 -13.86 -16.09 -14.34
C LEU A 31 -14.85 -15.72 -13.21
N PRO A 32 -15.42 -16.71 -12.52
CA PRO A 32 -16.17 -16.46 -11.29
C PRO A 32 -15.32 -15.78 -10.21
N ASP A 33 -15.96 -15.04 -9.31
CA ASP A 33 -15.28 -14.30 -8.21
C ASP A 33 -14.47 -15.24 -7.30
N GLU A 34 -14.91 -16.50 -7.17
CA GLU A 34 -14.24 -17.56 -6.40
C GLU A 34 -12.84 -17.87 -6.95
N ILE A 35 -12.66 -17.83 -8.27
CA ILE A 35 -11.36 -18.11 -8.89
C ILE A 35 -10.40 -16.94 -8.67
N TYR A 36 -10.89 -15.70 -8.69
CA TYR A 36 -10.05 -14.55 -8.33
C TYR A 36 -9.66 -14.55 -6.85
N LEU A 37 -10.57 -14.99 -5.98
CA LEU A 37 -10.27 -15.25 -4.57
C LEU A 37 -9.15 -16.28 -4.43
N GLU A 38 -9.26 -17.42 -5.11
CA GLU A 38 -8.24 -18.48 -5.09
C GLU A 38 -6.89 -17.96 -5.58
N ILE A 39 -6.83 -17.25 -6.72
CA ILE A 39 -5.61 -16.60 -7.22
C ILE A 39 -5.03 -15.67 -6.16
N SER A 40 -5.86 -14.83 -5.52
CA SER A 40 -5.41 -13.88 -4.51
C SER A 40 -4.89 -14.55 -3.23
N SER A 41 -5.38 -15.75 -2.92
CA SER A 41 -4.97 -16.55 -1.76
C SER A 41 -3.59 -17.17 -1.93
N HIS A 42 -3.19 -17.45 -3.18
CA HIS A 42 -1.85 -17.95 -3.51
C HIS A 42 -0.77 -16.86 -3.52
N ILE A 43 -1.16 -15.59 -3.51
CA ILE A 43 -0.20 -14.49 -3.37
C ILE A 43 0.21 -14.42 -1.89
N PRO A 44 1.50 -14.62 -1.56
CA PRO A 44 1.95 -14.74 -0.18
C PRO A 44 1.48 -13.56 0.65
N ALA A 45 0.99 -13.80 1.86
CA ALA A 45 0.52 -12.74 2.75
C ALA A 45 1.30 -12.80 4.07
N THR A 46 1.60 -11.63 4.60
CA THR A 46 2.20 -11.42 5.91
C THR A 46 1.42 -12.19 6.99
N PRO A 47 1.99 -13.23 7.65
CA PRO A 47 1.28 -13.88 8.73
C PRO A 47 1.01 -12.89 9.87
N LEU A 48 -0.17 -13.03 10.46
CA LEU A 48 -0.66 -12.25 11.59
C LEU A 48 -0.75 -13.21 12.79
N PRO A 49 -0.11 -12.92 13.93
CA PRO A 49 0.73 -11.76 14.22
C PRO A 49 2.06 -11.80 13.48
N THR A 50 2.54 -10.66 13.00
CA THR A 50 3.93 -10.54 12.54
C THR A 50 4.86 -10.59 13.74
N ASP A 51 5.57 -11.69 13.95
CA ASP A 51 6.67 -11.73 14.91
C ASP A 51 7.76 -10.78 14.44
N SER A 52 8.22 -9.90 15.34
CA SER A 52 9.20 -8.86 15.07
C SER A 52 10.61 -9.40 14.77
N SER A 53 10.77 -10.72 14.59
CA SER A 53 12.02 -11.32 14.17
C SER A 53 12.28 -10.89 12.73
N SER A 54 13.31 -10.05 12.56
CA SER A 54 13.83 -9.52 11.29
C SER A 54 14.27 -10.60 10.30
N ASP A 55 13.38 -11.50 9.89
CA ASP A 55 13.65 -12.38 8.77
C ASP A 55 13.54 -11.55 7.49
N ALA A 56 14.68 -11.34 6.82
CA ALA A 56 14.74 -10.58 5.58
C ALA A 56 13.85 -11.19 4.48
N ASN A 57 13.60 -12.51 4.54
CA ASN A 57 12.69 -13.19 3.62
C ASN A 57 11.24 -12.77 3.85
N PHE A 58 10.84 -12.62 5.12
CA PHE A 58 9.50 -12.19 5.49
C PHE A 58 9.16 -10.79 4.93
N LEU A 59 10.08 -9.82 5.09
CA LEU A 59 9.88 -8.46 4.57
C LEU A 59 9.74 -8.44 3.04
N LYS A 60 10.48 -9.32 2.36
CA LYS A 60 10.41 -9.47 0.91
C LYS A 60 9.06 -10.02 0.46
N ASP A 61 8.49 -10.97 1.20
CA ASP A 61 7.20 -11.58 0.87
C ASP A 61 6.03 -10.60 1.08
N CYS A 62 6.08 -9.75 2.12
CA CYS A 62 5.10 -8.69 2.35
C CYS A 62 5.07 -7.69 1.19
N ALA A 63 6.26 -7.22 0.80
CA ALA A 63 6.45 -6.32 -0.32
C ALA A 63 5.97 -6.93 -1.65
N ALA A 64 6.18 -8.24 -1.83
CA ALA A 64 5.76 -8.96 -3.03
C ALA A 64 4.23 -8.94 -3.18
N ARG A 65 3.46 -9.17 -2.09
CA ARG A 65 1.99 -9.19 -2.18
C ARG A 65 1.41 -7.89 -2.72
N HIS A 66 1.74 -6.78 -2.08
CA HIS A 66 1.21 -5.48 -2.44
C HIS A 66 1.63 -5.10 -3.86
N ALA A 67 2.90 -5.35 -4.22
CA ALA A 67 3.41 -5.10 -5.56
C ALA A 67 2.70 -5.94 -6.63
N THR A 68 2.49 -7.23 -6.39
CA THR A 68 1.80 -8.14 -7.31
C THR A 68 0.33 -7.72 -7.49
N LEU A 69 -0.40 -7.46 -6.42
CA LEU A 69 -1.79 -7.00 -6.49
C LEU A 69 -1.88 -5.63 -7.19
N ALA A 70 -0.98 -4.70 -6.87
CA ALA A 70 -0.92 -3.40 -7.55
C ALA A 70 -0.65 -3.58 -9.05
N ALA A 71 0.30 -4.44 -9.43
CA ALA A 71 0.58 -4.75 -10.83
C ALA A 71 -0.65 -5.33 -11.54
N LEU A 72 -1.37 -6.26 -10.91
CA LEU A 72 -2.62 -6.82 -11.45
C LEU A 72 -3.66 -5.72 -11.70
N THR A 73 -3.82 -4.77 -10.77
CA THR A 73 -4.75 -3.64 -10.96
C THR A 73 -4.36 -2.68 -12.09
N GLN A 74 -3.10 -2.71 -12.54
CA GLN A 74 -2.61 -1.86 -13.63
C GLN A 74 -2.66 -2.53 -15.00
N THR A 75 -2.88 -3.84 -15.08
CA THR A 75 -2.94 -4.58 -16.36
C THR A 75 -4.12 -4.18 -17.24
N CYS A 76 -5.34 -4.14 -16.69
CA CYS A 76 -6.55 -3.75 -17.42
C CYS A 76 -7.67 -3.26 -16.48
N ARG A 77 -8.71 -2.63 -17.05
CA ARG A 77 -9.85 -2.05 -16.29
C ARG A 77 -10.66 -3.11 -15.52
N THR A 78 -10.80 -4.30 -16.08
CA THR A 78 -11.57 -5.39 -15.45
C THR A 78 -10.82 -5.94 -14.25
N LEU A 79 -9.53 -6.28 -14.42
CA LEU A 79 -8.68 -6.74 -13.32
C LEU A 79 -8.50 -5.66 -12.25
N ARG A 80 -8.48 -4.38 -12.62
CA ARG A 80 -8.54 -3.27 -11.66
C ARG A 80 -9.77 -3.38 -10.77
N ARG A 81 -10.98 -3.50 -11.34
CA ARG A 81 -12.23 -3.58 -10.55
C ARG A 81 -12.25 -4.78 -9.61
N ILE A 82 -11.68 -5.91 -10.04
CA ILE A 82 -11.62 -7.13 -9.24
C ILE A 82 -10.57 -7.00 -8.14
N PHE A 83 -9.30 -6.81 -8.51
CA PHE A 83 -8.17 -6.88 -7.58
C PHE A 83 -7.99 -5.66 -6.69
N LEU A 84 -8.65 -4.53 -6.97
CA LEU A 84 -8.60 -3.37 -6.09
C LEU A 84 -9.21 -3.70 -4.71
N ARG A 85 -10.23 -4.56 -4.64
CA ARG A 85 -10.80 -5.03 -3.38
C ARG A 85 -9.78 -5.81 -2.55
N TYR A 86 -9.02 -6.70 -3.20
CA TYR A 86 -8.01 -7.54 -2.54
C TYR A 86 -6.72 -6.77 -2.20
N LEU A 87 -6.37 -5.77 -3.01
CA LEU A 87 -5.27 -4.86 -2.74
C LEU A 87 -5.49 -4.08 -1.45
N TRP A 88 -6.71 -3.55 -1.27
CA TRP A 88 -7.06 -2.73 -0.11
C TRP A 88 -7.67 -3.52 1.06
N GLU A 89 -7.84 -4.84 0.93
CA GLU A 89 -8.21 -5.70 2.04
C GLU A 89 -7.21 -5.61 3.20
N ARG A 90 -5.93 -5.45 2.84
CA ARG A 90 -4.81 -5.32 3.77
C ARG A 90 -4.08 -4.01 3.49
N MET A 91 -4.24 -3.04 4.38
CA MET A 91 -3.45 -1.81 4.35
C MET A 91 -2.17 -2.05 5.14
N GLU A 92 -1.03 -1.94 4.47
CA GLU A 92 0.26 -2.25 5.06
C GLU A 92 1.21 -1.06 4.90
N VAL A 93 1.98 -0.76 5.95
CA VAL A 93 3.10 0.21 5.91
C VAL A 93 4.22 -0.37 6.74
N LEU A 94 5.09 -1.14 6.09
CA LEU A 94 6.09 -2.01 6.72
C LEU A 94 7.48 -1.80 6.13
N GLU A 95 8.51 -2.29 6.83
CA GLU A 95 9.89 -2.33 6.31
C GLU A 95 9.95 -3.04 4.95
N GLY A 96 10.75 -2.50 4.03
CA GLY A 96 10.92 -3.10 2.70
C GLY A 96 9.74 -2.89 1.75
N MET A 97 8.66 -2.22 2.13
CA MET A 97 7.55 -1.92 1.22
C MET A 97 7.98 -0.98 0.08
N PRO A 98 7.65 -1.28 -1.19
CA PRO A 98 7.87 -0.36 -2.30
C PRO A 98 6.93 0.86 -2.20
N THR A 99 7.49 2.06 -2.31
CA THR A 99 6.74 3.31 -2.38
C THR A 99 7.17 4.12 -3.60
N GLU A 100 6.48 5.22 -3.91
CA GLU A 100 6.86 6.16 -4.98
C GLU A 100 8.29 6.69 -4.83
N ASN A 101 8.79 6.76 -3.59
CA ASN A 101 10.13 7.23 -3.26
C ASN A 101 11.13 6.07 -3.02
N GLY A 102 10.86 4.88 -3.56
CA GLY A 102 11.65 3.66 -3.36
C GLY A 102 11.21 2.83 -2.15
N TYR A 103 12.02 1.87 -1.71
CA TYR A 103 11.66 0.97 -0.60
C TYR A 103 11.73 1.64 0.77
N LEU A 104 10.75 1.37 1.65
CA LEU A 104 10.78 1.82 3.04
C LEU A 104 12.01 1.23 3.74
N PRO A 105 12.84 2.05 4.40
CA PRO A 105 14.09 1.59 4.98
C PRO A 105 13.83 0.80 6.26
N ILE A 106 14.74 -0.13 6.56
CA ILE A 106 14.83 -0.75 7.89
C ILE A 106 15.25 0.32 8.89
N LEU A 107 14.50 0.46 9.98
CA LEU A 107 14.77 1.48 10.99
C LEU A 107 15.54 0.88 12.17
N ASP A 108 16.85 1.11 12.23
CA ASP A 108 17.66 0.74 13.40
C ASP A 108 17.65 1.87 14.45
N ILE A 109 16.71 1.76 15.40
CA ILE A 109 16.54 2.74 16.49
C ILE A 109 17.64 2.61 17.53
N SER A 110 18.11 1.40 17.81
CA SER A 110 19.22 1.15 18.73
C SER A 110 20.46 1.91 18.29
N ALA A 111 20.85 1.75 17.02
CA ALA A 111 21.96 2.49 16.45
C ALA A 111 21.69 3.99 16.44
N ALA A 112 20.49 4.45 16.05
CA ALA A 112 20.17 5.88 16.04
C ALA A 112 20.22 6.54 17.42
N ARG A 113 19.94 5.79 18.51
CA ARG A 113 19.98 6.27 19.89
C ARG A 113 21.38 6.24 20.50
N ALA A 114 22.12 5.16 20.26
CA ALA A 114 23.48 5.00 20.77
C ALA A 114 24.50 5.86 20.00
N SER A 115 24.16 6.24 18.77
CA SER A 115 25.07 6.94 17.87
C SER A 115 25.20 8.42 18.19
N MET A 116 26.41 8.83 18.58
CA MET A 116 26.85 10.23 18.48
C MET A 116 27.04 10.71 17.04
N ASN A 117 27.11 9.78 16.07
CA ASN A 117 27.23 10.10 14.65
C ASN A 117 25.91 10.73 14.13
N SER A 118 26.01 11.96 13.63
CA SER A 118 24.91 12.75 13.06
C SER A 118 24.25 12.04 11.87
N ASN A 119 25.01 11.27 11.07
CA ASN A 119 24.50 10.62 9.87
C ASN A 119 23.48 9.52 10.19
N ALA A 120 23.68 8.74 11.26
CA ALA A 120 22.71 7.72 11.67
C ALA A 120 21.37 8.36 12.08
N ARG A 121 21.42 9.47 12.81
CA ARG A 121 20.23 10.23 13.22
C ARG A 121 19.52 10.86 12.03
N ILE A 122 20.27 11.37 11.04
CA ILE A 122 19.72 11.89 9.79
C ILE A 122 18.99 10.79 9.02
N ARG A 123 19.63 9.62 8.81
CA ARG A 123 19.00 8.48 8.12
C ARG A 123 17.72 8.02 8.81
N TYR A 124 17.74 7.91 10.14
CA TYR A 124 16.54 7.58 10.91
C TYR A 124 15.42 8.61 10.74
N LYS A 125 15.72 9.91 10.81
CA LYS A 125 14.71 10.97 10.58
C LYS A 125 14.12 10.92 9.18
N VAL A 126 14.96 10.73 8.16
CA VAL A 126 14.52 10.61 6.76
C VAL A 126 13.66 9.37 6.58
N GLY A 127 14.09 8.22 7.13
CA GLY A 127 13.30 6.99 7.11
C GLY A 127 11.95 7.17 7.81
N SER A 128 11.95 7.70 9.02
CA SER A 128 10.73 7.95 9.81
C SER A 128 9.73 8.84 9.08
N LYS A 129 10.21 9.89 8.40
CA LYS A 129 9.38 10.72 7.53
C LYS A 129 8.73 9.91 6.41
N ARG A 130 9.46 9.00 5.76
CA ARG A 130 8.93 8.18 4.67
C ARG A 130 7.80 7.25 5.13
N TYR A 131 7.90 6.64 6.31
CA TYR A 131 6.81 5.86 6.91
C TYR A 131 5.56 6.71 7.12
N ALA A 132 5.71 7.89 7.74
CA ALA A 132 4.59 8.78 8.00
C ALA A 132 3.94 9.25 6.69
N THR A 133 4.74 9.63 5.68
CA THR A 133 4.23 10.06 4.38
C THR A 133 3.48 8.94 3.68
N GLU A 134 4.01 7.71 3.66
CA GLU A 134 3.34 6.59 3.02
C GLU A 134 2.03 6.21 3.72
N LEU A 135 2.03 6.21 5.06
CA LEU A 135 0.80 5.99 5.83
C LEU A 135 -0.26 7.03 5.48
N ILE A 136 0.07 8.32 5.53
CA ILE A 136 -0.88 9.38 5.20
C ILE A 136 -1.36 9.27 3.74
N ARG A 137 -0.46 8.93 2.80
CA ARG A 137 -0.82 8.74 1.39
C ARG A 137 -1.86 7.64 1.22
N GLN A 138 -1.66 6.47 1.83
CA GLN A 138 -2.62 5.36 1.76
C GLN A 138 -3.95 5.72 2.44
N LEU A 139 -3.91 6.35 3.61
CA LEU A 139 -5.12 6.82 4.28
C LEU A 139 -5.90 7.84 3.45
N GLU A 140 -5.22 8.78 2.79
CA GLU A 140 -5.83 9.76 1.90
C GLU A 140 -6.51 9.07 0.71
N ILE A 141 -5.87 8.06 0.12
CA ILE A 141 -6.45 7.28 -0.98
C ILE A 141 -7.77 6.64 -0.52
N VAL A 142 -7.74 5.91 0.59
CA VAL A 142 -8.88 5.09 1.04
C VAL A 142 -9.99 5.93 1.67
N THR A 143 -9.70 7.09 2.23
CA THR A 143 -10.69 7.90 2.95
C THR A 143 -11.13 9.18 2.25
N VAL A 144 -10.34 9.70 1.30
CA VAL A 144 -10.63 10.96 0.61
C VAL A 144 -10.82 10.74 -0.88
N ARG A 145 -9.87 10.08 -1.56
CA ARG A 145 -9.89 9.95 -3.02
C ARG A 145 -10.88 8.91 -3.51
N GLU A 146 -10.86 7.73 -2.90
CA GLU A 146 -11.70 6.59 -3.24
C GLU A 146 -12.34 6.00 -1.97
N PRO A 147 -13.31 6.70 -1.34
CA PRO A 147 -13.89 6.30 -0.06
C PRO A 147 -14.60 4.93 -0.09
N GLN A 148 -14.97 4.45 -1.29
CA GLN A 148 -15.54 3.11 -1.47
C GLN A 148 -14.55 2.00 -1.11
N LEU A 149 -13.24 2.27 -1.08
CA LEU A 149 -12.22 1.30 -0.68
C LEU A 149 -12.24 1.02 0.82
N ALA A 150 -12.73 1.96 1.62
CA ALA A 150 -12.80 1.83 3.07
C ALA A 150 -13.58 0.59 3.53
N GLN A 151 -14.59 0.17 2.76
CA GLN A 151 -15.36 -1.04 3.06
C GLN A 151 -14.57 -2.33 2.85
N PHE A 152 -13.50 -2.31 2.06
CA PHE A 152 -12.69 -3.50 1.81
C PHE A 152 -11.60 -3.69 2.87
N VAL A 153 -11.17 -2.61 3.54
CA VAL A 153 -10.13 -2.68 4.58
C VAL A 153 -10.59 -3.55 5.74
N ARG A 154 -9.90 -4.68 5.95
CA ARG A 154 -10.13 -5.63 7.05
C ARG A 154 -8.97 -5.69 8.02
N ILE A 155 -7.76 -5.53 7.48
CA ILE A 155 -6.51 -5.65 8.20
C ILE A 155 -5.70 -4.37 7.97
N VAL A 156 -5.18 -3.81 9.06
CA VAL A 156 -4.22 -2.71 9.02
C VAL A 156 -2.96 -3.14 9.75
N ASN A 157 -1.84 -3.20 9.05
CA ASN A 157 -0.53 -3.53 9.63
C ASN A 157 0.45 -2.39 9.35
N VAL A 158 0.69 -1.54 10.35
CA VAL A 158 1.41 -0.29 10.16
C VAL A 158 2.53 -0.11 11.16
N VAL A 159 3.65 0.41 10.69
CA VAL A 159 4.74 0.89 11.50
C VAL A 159 4.57 2.38 11.74
N ILE A 160 4.46 2.77 13.01
CA ILE A 160 4.33 4.17 13.42
C ILE A 160 5.62 4.63 14.08
N THR A 161 6.21 5.69 13.54
CA THR A 161 7.48 6.29 13.99
C THR A 161 7.23 7.55 14.83
N ASP A 162 8.29 8.20 15.31
CA ASP A 162 8.20 9.45 16.08
C ASP A 162 8.18 10.72 15.21
N TYR A 163 8.11 10.56 13.89
CA TYR A 163 7.95 11.68 12.98
C TYR A 163 6.51 12.21 12.97
N SER A 164 6.33 13.46 13.37
CA SER A 164 5.02 14.14 13.42
C SER A 164 3.92 13.32 14.14
N GLU A 165 4.30 12.58 15.18
CA GLU A 165 3.51 11.56 15.87
C GLU A 165 2.06 12.00 16.14
N ARG A 166 1.85 13.16 16.76
CA ARG A 166 0.49 13.64 17.09
C ARG A 166 -0.39 13.84 15.86
N SER A 167 0.17 14.42 14.80
CA SER A 167 -0.57 14.65 13.56
C SER A 167 -0.89 13.33 12.87
N VAL A 168 0.12 12.46 12.73
CA VAL A 168 -0.04 11.15 12.09
C VAL A 168 -1.03 10.27 12.84
N LEU A 169 -0.96 10.21 14.18
CA LEU A 169 -1.89 9.44 15.00
C LEU A 169 -3.32 9.99 14.95
N SER A 170 -3.48 11.32 14.94
CA SER A 170 -4.80 11.94 14.83
C SER A 170 -5.45 11.59 13.49
N GLU A 171 -4.70 11.71 12.40
CA GLU A 171 -5.16 11.36 11.07
C GLU A 171 -5.44 9.86 10.93
N PHE A 172 -4.56 9.04 11.48
CA PHE A 172 -4.73 7.59 11.51
C PHE A 172 -6.02 7.19 12.26
N ALA A 173 -6.22 7.68 13.48
CA ALA A 173 -7.43 7.39 14.25
C ALA A 173 -8.70 7.87 13.55
N ARG A 174 -8.66 9.08 12.94
CA ARG A 174 -9.76 9.62 12.14
C ARG A 174 -10.08 8.75 10.91
N ALA A 175 -9.08 8.14 10.31
CA ALA A 175 -9.28 7.25 9.16
C ALA A 175 -9.79 5.88 9.58
N LEU A 176 -9.30 5.31 10.69
CA LEU A 176 -9.76 4.03 11.21
C LEU A 176 -11.27 4.03 11.50
N SER A 177 -11.84 5.14 11.99
CA SER A 177 -13.29 5.25 12.23
C SER A 177 -14.13 5.18 10.95
N ARG A 178 -13.51 5.25 9.76
CA ARG A 178 -14.17 5.11 8.46
C ARG A 178 -14.10 3.70 7.88
N PHE A 179 -13.43 2.76 8.53
CA PHE A 179 -13.26 1.39 8.04
C PHE A 179 -14.28 0.46 8.72
N PRO A 180 -15.47 0.23 8.13
CA PRO A 180 -16.56 -0.50 8.80
C PRO A 180 -16.25 -1.99 9.01
N ASN A 181 -15.36 -2.56 8.20
CA ASN A 181 -15.00 -3.98 8.23
C ASN A 181 -13.63 -4.26 8.85
N LEU A 182 -13.02 -3.25 9.48
CA LEU A 182 -11.74 -3.40 10.16
C LEU A 182 -11.91 -4.27 11.42
N HIS A 183 -11.30 -5.45 11.41
CA HIS A 183 -11.28 -6.34 12.58
C HIS A 183 -9.88 -6.58 13.14
N THR A 184 -8.83 -6.33 12.34
CA THR A 184 -7.44 -6.57 12.78
C THR A 184 -6.61 -5.31 12.59
N LEU A 185 -6.02 -4.85 13.70
CA LEU A 185 -5.08 -3.75 13.71
C LEU A 185 -3.79 -4.19 14.38
N GLN A 186 -2.71 -4.21 13.61
CA GLN A 186 -1.36 -4.42 14.10
C GLN A 186 -0.58 -3.12 13.96
N ILE A 187 -0.05 -2.65 15.09
CA ILE A 187 0.80 -1.46 15.14
C ILE A 187 2.20 -1.90 15.57
N GLY A 188 3.13 -1.87 14.61
CA GLY A 188 4.56 -1.89 14.88
C GLY A 188 4.96 -0.54 15.48
N ALA A 189 5.05 -0.47 16.81
CA ALA A 189 5.55 0.72 17.49
C ALA A 189 7.03 0.52 17.83
N TYR A 190 7.90 1.35 17.27
CA TYR A 190 9.29 1.41 17.70
C TYR A 190 9.37 2.17 19.03
N PRO A 191 9.97 1.58 20.08
CA PRO A 191 9.60 1.93 21.45
C PRO A 191 10.20 3.27 21.87
N ARG A 192 9.39 4.33 21.98
CA ARG A 192 9.47 5.22 23.15
C ARG A 192 8.46 4.71 24.17
N GLU A 193 8.82 4.59 25.44
CA GLU A 193 7.89 4.18 26.51
C GLU A 193 6.61 5.04 26.58
N ARG A 194 6.62 6.24 25.98
CA ARG A 194 5.44 7.12 25.85
C ARG A 194 4.34 6.58 24.92
N TYR A 195 4.64 5.70 23.94
CA TYR A 195 3.66 5.21 22.95
C TYR A 195 2.54 4.37 23.57
N ARG A 196 2.86 3.50 24.54
CA ARG A 196 1.88 2.63 25.20
C ARG A 196 0.79 3.40 25.94
N ARG A 197 1.10 4.62 26.43
CA ARG A 197 0.14 5.46 27.17
C ARG A 197 -0.77 6.24 26.23
N ASN A 198 -0.22 6.79 25.13
CA ASN A 198 -1.01 7.58 24.17
C ASN A 198 -2.01 6.73 23.39
N LEU A 199 -1.62 5.53 22.95
CA LEU A 199 -2.54 4.63 22.24
C LEU A 199 -3.71 4.21 23.15
N ARG A 200 -3.48 3.89 24.42
CA ARG A 200 -4.58 3.58 25.35
C ARG A 200 -5.52 4.76 25.60
N GLN A 201 -4.99 5.99 25.69
CA GLN A 201 -5.82 7.18 25.89
C GLN A 201 -6.63 7.58 24.65
N ILE A 202 -6.09 7.37 23.45
CA ILE A 202 -6.81 7.62 22.20
C ILE A 202 -7.92 6.58 22.02
N TRP A 203 -7.63 5.31 22.33
CA TRP A 203 -8.61 4.22 22.22
C TRP A 203 -9.69 4.27 23.31
N SER A 204 -9.45 4.86 24.49
CA SER A 204 -10.50 5.07 25.50
C SER A 204 -11.51 6.18 25.15
N ARG A 205 -11.32 6.86 24.02
CA ARG A 205 -12.20 7.93 23.52
C ARG A 205 -13.01 7.54 22.27
N PHE A 206 -12.83 6.31 21.80
CA PHE A 206 -13.67 5.65 20.81
C PHE A 206 -14.45 4.53 21.51
#